data_AF-A0A0R0M9L5-F1
#
_entry.id   AF-A0A0R0M9L5-F1
#
_cell.length_a   1.000
_cell.length_b   1.000
_cell.length_c   1.000
_cell.angle_alpha   90.00
_cell.angle_beta   90.00
_cell.angle_gamma   90.00
#
_symmetry.space_group_name_H-M   'P 1'
#
loop_
_entity.id
_entity.type
_entity.pdbx_description
1 polymer ?
#
loop_
_entity_poly.entity_id
_entity_poly.type
_entity_poly.pdbx_seq_one_letter_code
_entity_poly.pdbx_strand_id
1 'polypeptide(L)'
;MTDGERQELLKKLKLDYGRILLNYFSVDQNLKTTIDQFISTLFCANIPVPQVIEIHMELIDEFSKQLKLEGRSDETLLDYRLTLIDVLANLCEVYRCSTSRIT
;
A
#
# COMPACT_ATOMS: atom_id res chain seq x y z
N MET A 1 21.01 3.68 -4.75
CA MET A 1 19.93 4.67 -4.94
C MET A 1 20.42 6.00 -4.45
N THR A 2 20.47 6.98 -5.33
CA THR A 2 20.57 8.39 -4.96
C THR A 2 19.30 8.83 -4.24
N ASP A 3 19.38 9.92 -3.48
CA ASP A 3 18.22 10.44 -2.73
C ASP A 3 17.02 10.73 -3.66
N GLY A 4 17.29 11.25 -4.86
CA GLY A 4 16.28 11.50 -5.89
C GLY A 4 15.55 10.24 -6.38
N GLU A 5 16.29 9.17 -6.68
CA GLU A 5 15.69 7.89 -7.12
C GLU A 5 14.81 7.26 -6.03
N ARG A 6 15.19 7.44 -4.75
CA ARG A 6 14.38 6.97 -3.62
C ARG A 6 13.08 7.74 -3.53
N GLN A 7 13.11 9.05 -3.68
CA GLN A 7 11.91 9.89 -3.64
C GLN A 7 10.95 9.57 -4.80
N GLU A 8 11.46 9.34 -6.00
CA GLU A 8 10.63 8.92 -7.14
C GLU A 8 9.98 7.55 -6.91
N LEU A 9 10.73 6.61 -6.35
CA LEU A 9 10.19 5.30 -5.99
C LEU A 9 9.07 5.42 -4.95
N LEU A 10 9.25 6.22 -3.89
CA LEU A 10 8.23 6.42 -2.86
C LEU A 10 6.97 7.08 -3.42
N LYS A 11 7.10 8.06 -4.32
CA LYS A 11 5.95 8.64 -5.03
C LYS A 11 5.20 7.60 -5.85
N LYS A 12 5.92 6.74 -6.58
CA LYS A 12 5.31 5.65 -7.34
C LYS A 12 4.57 4.68 -6.42
N LEU A 13 5.20 4.25 -5.33
CA LEU A 13 4.58 3.36 -4.34
C LEU A 13 3.31 3.98 -3.74
N LYS A 14 3.32 5.28 -3.44
CA LYS A 14 2.14 5.99 -2.95
C LYS A 14 0.99 5.98 -3.97
N LEU A 15 1.29 6.21 -5.26
CA LEU A 15 0.29 6.14 -6.32
C LEU A 15 -0.28 4.73 -6.50
N ASP A 16 0.58 3.71 -6.50
CA ASP A 16 0.17 2.30 -6.63
C ASP A 16 -0.67 1.86 -5.43
N TYR A 17 -0.28 2.24 -4.20
CA TYR A 17 -1.05 1.95 -3.00
C TYR A 17 -2.39 2.68 -2.97
N GLY A 18 -2.45 3.94 -3.42
CA GLY A 18 -3.71 4.67 -3.59
C GLY A 18 -4.69 3.96 -4.54
N ARG A 19 -4.17 3.37 -5.64
CA ARG A 19 -4.99 2.54 -6.54
C ARG A 19 -5.50 1.27 -5.87
N ILE A 20 -4.67 0.62 -5.05
CA ILE A 20 -5.10 -0.56 -4.29
C ILE A 20 -6.24 -0.17 -3.35
N LEU A 21 -6.11 0.91 -2.58
CA LEU A 21 -7.16 1.39 -1.68
C LEU A 21 -8.48 1.63 -2.43
N LEU A 22 -8.46 2.41 -3.51
CA LEU A 22 -9.68 2.74 -4.26
C LEU A 22 -10.38 1.52 -4.86
N ASN A 23 -9.61 0.51 -5.29
CA ASN A 23 -10.16 -0.69 -5.91
C ASN A 23 -10.41 -1.84 -4.91
N TYR A 24 -10.00 -1.71 -3.65
CA TYR A 24 -10.02 -2.81 -2.68
C TYR A 24 -11.42 -3.40 -2.44
N PHE A 25 -12.42 -2.54 -2.33
CA PHE A 25 -13.82 -2.93 -2.13
C PHE A 25 -14.61 -3.04 -3.44
N SER A 26 -13.95 -2.86 -4.58
CA SER A 26 -14.54 -3.01 -5.90
C SER A 26 -14.42 -4.47 -6.39
N VAL A 27 -15.30 -4.90 -7.30
CA VAL A 27 -15.28 -6.24 -7.91
C VAL A 27 -14.19 -6.34 -9.00
N ASP A 28 -13.04 -5.69 -8.80
CA ASP A 28 -11.98 -5.62 -9.80
C ASP A 28 -11.12 -6.89 -9.77
N GLN A 29 -11.16 -7.65 -10.88
CA GLN A 29 -10.38 -8.88 -11.05
C GLN A 29 -8.87 -8.63 -11.10
N ASN A 30 -8.44 -7.39 -11.37
CA ASN A 30 -7.02 -7.01 -11.43
C ASN A 30 -6.44 -6.55 -10.09
N LEU A 31 -7.26 -6.43 -9.04
CA LEU A 31 -6.82 -5.99 -7.71
C LEU A 31 -5.68 -6.88 -7.18
N LYS A 32 -5.85 -8.21 -7.27
CA LYS A 32 -4.85 -9.17 -6.80
C LYS A 32 -3.51 -8.99 -7.53
N THR A 33 -3.53 -8.85 -8.85
CA THR A 33 -2.33 -8.61 -9.65
C THR A 33 -1.64 -7.30 -9.27
N THR A 34 -2.43 -6.25 -8.98
CA THR A 34 -1.91 -4.95 -8.55
C THR A 34 -1.24 -5.05 -7.18
N ILE A 35 -1.85 -5.78 -6.24
CA ILE A 35 -1.24 -6.08 -4.94
C ILE A 35 0.06 -6.86 -5.12
N ASP A 36 0.05 -7.95 -5.89
CA ASP A 36 1.24 -8.78 -6.13
C ASP A 36 2.42 -7.95 -6.72
N GLN A 37 2.13 -7.04 -7.66
CA GLN A 37 3.14 -6.12 -8.22
C GLN A 37 3.66 -5.11 -7.20
N PHE A 38 2.77 -4.56 -6.38
CA PHE A 38 3.13 -3.64 -5.31
C PHE A 38 4.04 -4.32 -4.28
N ILE A 39 3.67 -5.52 -3.81
CA ILE A 39 4.47 -6.31 -2.86
C ILE A 39 5.84 -6.65 -3.45
N SER A 40 5.90 -7.08 -4.72
CA SER A 40 7.18 -7.36 -5.40
C SER A 40 8.09 -6.13 -5.44
N THR A 41 7.52 -4.94 -5.70
CA THR A 41 8.27 -3.69 -5.71
C THR A 41 8.80 -3.34 -4.32
N LEU A 42 7.97 -3.46 -3.28
CA LEU A 42 8.37 -3.23 -1.89
C LEU A 42 9.52 -4.15 -1.45
N PHE A 43 9.41 -5.44 -1.78
CA PHE A 43 10.40 -6.45 -1.45
C PHE A 43 11.74 -6.18 -2.16
N CYS A 44 11.70 -5.97 -3.48
CA CYS A 44 12.91 -5.70 -4.28
C CYS A 44 13.63 -4.42 -3.84
N ALA A 45 12.89 -3.39 -3.45
CA ALA A 45 13.45 -2.14 -2.96
C ALA A 45 13.81 -2.16 -1.46
N ASN A 46 13.58 -3.28 -0.77
CA ASN A 46 13.83 -3.45 0.66
C ASN A 46 13.20 -2.33 1.51
N ILE A 47 11.95 -1.97 1.18
CA ILE A 47 11.23 -0.90 1.87
C ILE A 47 10.86 -1.38 3.29
N PRO A 48 11.21 -0.61 4.34
CA PRO A 48 10.82 -0.95 5.70
C PRO A 48 9.31 -0.94 5.89
N VAL A 49 8.78 -1.89 6.67
CA VAL A 49 7.35 -1.94 7.03
C VAL A 49 6.82 -0.60 7.59
N PRO A 50 7.54 0.12 8.46
CA PRO A 50 7.09 1.45 8.92
C PRO A 50 6.82 2.44 7.79
N GLN A 51 7.57 2.36 6.68
CA GLN A 51 7.40 3.25 5.53
C GLN A 51 6.13 2.90 4.74
N VAL A 52 5.70 1.64 4.72
CA VAL A 52 4.41 1.23 4.14
C VAL A 52 3.25 1.79 4.96
N ILE A 53 3.36 1.74 6.30
CA ILE A 53 2.37 2.30 7.22
C ILE A 53 2.29 3.83 7.07
N GLU A 54 3.44 4.49 6.92
CA GLU A 54 3.51 5.94 6.67
C GLU A 54 2.76 6.33 5.39
N ILE A 55 3.01 5.63 4.27
CA ILE A 55 2.27 5.83 3.00
C ILE A 55 0.77 5.65 3.20
N HIS A 56 0.35 4.62 3.93
CA HIS A 56 -1.06 4.40 4.24
C HIS A 56 -1.66 5.57 5.02
N MET A 57 -1.01 5.99 6.11
CA MET A 57 -1.49 7.08 6.97
C MET A 57 -1.60 8.41 6.21
N GLU A 58 -0.63 8.72 5.36
CA GLU A 58 -0.69 9.91 4.51
C GLU A 58 -1.91 9.88 3.57
N LEU A 59 -2.17 8.75 2.91
CA LEU A 59 -3.30 8.63 1.99
C LEU A 59 -4.65 8.69 2.71
N ILE A 60 -4.77 8.10 3.90
CA ILE A 60 -5.98 8.22 4.72
C ILE A 60 -6.22 9.66 5.14
N ASP A 61 -5.18 10.40 5.52
CA ASP A 61 -5.30 11.83 5.84
C ASP A 61 -5.72 12.65 4.62
N GLU A 62 -5.13 12.39 3.45
CA GLU A 62 -5.51 13.04 2.18
C GLU A 62 -6.98 12.75 1.81
N PHE A 63 -7.43 11.50 1.92
CA PHE A 63 -8.82 11.14 1.67
C PHE A 63 -9.78 11.74 2.69
N SER A 64 -9.43 11.80 3.98
CA SER A 64 -10.26 12.43 5.01
C SER A 64 -10.43 13.93 4.73
N LYS A 65 -9.35 14.62 4.33
CA LYS A 65 -9.42 16.03 3.91
C LYS A 65 -10.35 16.21 2.72
N GLN A 66 -10.25 15.36 1.70
CA GLN A 66 -11.13 15.43 0.52
C GLN A 66 -12.60 15.18 0.88
N LEU A 67 -12.90 14.12 1.64
CA LEU A 67 -14.26 13.80 2.05
C LEU A 67 -14.90 14.93 2.87
N LYS A 68 -14.15 15.56 3.78
CA LYS A 68 -14.61 16.71 4.56
C LYS A 68 -14.93 17.92 3.67
N LEU A 69 -14.14 18.16 2.62
CA LEU A 69 -14.43 19.20 1.63
C LEU A 69 -15.67 18.89 0.80
N GLU A 70 -15.94 17.61 0.52
CA GLU A 70 -17.15 17.15 -0.17
C GLU A 70 -18.38 17.02 0.75
N GLY A 71 -18.23 17.28 2.06
CA GLY A 71 -19.30 17.14 3.05
C GLY A 71 -19.71 15.68 3.32
N ARG A 72 -18.83 14.72 3.04
CA ARG A 72 -19.04 13.28 3.25
C ARG A 72 -18.44 12.80 4.58
N SER A 73 -19.01 11.74 5.14
CA SER A 73 -18.45 11.06 6.31
C SER A 73 -17.15 10.34 5.95
N ASP A 74 -16.16 10.35 6.85
CA ASP A 74 -14.90 9.64 6.74
C ASP A 74 -14.91 8.25 7.42
N GLU A 75 -16.08 7.78 7.85
CA GLU A 75 -16.25 6.45 8.47
C GLU A 75 -15.78 5.30 7.57
N THR A 76 -15.95 5.42 6.25
CA THR A 76 -15.50 4.41 5.27
C THR A 76 -13.97 4.28 5.21
N LEU A 77 -13.22 5.27 5.69
CA LEU A 77 -11.76 5.19 5.75
C LEU A 77 -11.28 4.16 6.77
N LEU A 78 -12.13 3.81 7.76
CA LEU A 78 -11.81 2.77 8.74
C LEU A 78 -11.70 1.39 8.07
N ASP A 79 -12.46 1.15 6.99
CA ASP A 79 -12.46 -0.11 6.27
C ASP A 79 -11.12 -0.34 5.55
N TYR A 80 -10.41 0.72 5.15
CA TYR A 80 -9.08 0.63 4.56
C TYR A 80 -8.00 0.06 5.51
N ARG A 81 -8.29 -0.06 6.81
CA ARG A 81 -7.43 -0.83 7.73
C ARG A 81 -7.31 -2.29 7.29
N LEU A 82 -8.36 -2.87 6.72
CA LEU A 82 -8.31 -4.22 6.15
C LEU A 82 -7.32 -4.29 4.99
N THR A 83 -7.32 -3.28 4.11
CA THR A 83 -6.36 -3.18 3.00
C THR A 83 -4.91 -3.12 3.49
N LEU A 84 -4.63 -2.36 4.57
CA LEU A 84 -3.30 -2.32 5.17
C LEU A 84 -2.89 -3.69 5.72
N ILE A 85 -3.78 -4.35 6.47
CA ILE A 85 -3.51 -5.68 7.04
C ILE A 85 -3.21 -6.69 5.93
N ASP A 86 -3.99 -6.70 4.86
CA ASP A 86 -3.82 -7.61 3.73
C ASP A 86 -2.48 -7.38 2.99
N VAL A 87 -2.14 -6.12 2.70
CA VAL A 87 -0.84 -5.79 2.10
C VAL A 87 0.33 -6.22 3.00
N LEU A 88 0.25 -5.95 4.31
CA LEU A 88 1.29 -6.37 5.25
C LEU A 88 1.38 -7.89 5.37
N ALA A 89 0.25 -8.61 5.36
CA ALA A 89 0.23 -10.07 5.36
C ALA A 89 0.92 -10.64 4.11
N ASN A 90 0.59 -10.14 2.92
CA ASN A 90 1.23 -10.56 1.68
C ASN A 90 2.75 -10.27 1.69
N LEU A 91 3.16 -9.10 2.19
CA LEU A 91 4.57 -8.76 2.32
C LEU A 91 5.30 -9.72 3.28
N CYS A 92 4.71 -10.01 4.43
CA CYS A 92 5.23 -10.97 5.40
C CYS A 92 5.36 -12.38 4.80
N GLU A 93 4.38 -12.82 4.02
CA GLU A 93 4.42 -14.11 3.33
C GLU A 93 5.56 -14.19 2.31
N VAL A 94 5.82 -13.10 1.57
CA VAL A 94 6.97 -13.02 0.66
C VAL A 94 8.29 -13.10 1.42
N TYR A 95 8.44 -12.34 2.53
CA TYR A 95 9.63 -12.45 3.38
C TYR A 95 9.81 -13.86 3.93
N ARG A 96 8.76 -14.49 4.45
CA ARG A 96 8.78 -15.87 4.97
C ARG A 96 9.20 -16.87 3.91
N CYS A 97 8.64 -16.78 2.70
CA CYS A 97 9.00 -17.65 1.58
C CYS A 97 10.43 -17.41 1.07
N SER A 98 10.96 -16.20 1.21
CA SER A 98 12.34 -15.89 0.82
C SER A 98 13.36 -16.50 1.79
N THR A 99 13.07 -16.48 3.09
CA THR A 99 13.93 -17.09 4.13
C THR A 99 13.90 -18.62 4.08
N SER A 100 12.75 -19.22 3.77
CA SER A 100 12.59 -20.68 3.70
C SER A 100 13.27 -21.34 2.50
N ARG A 101 13.75 -20.57 1.49
CA ARG A 101 14.54 -21.11 0.38
C ARG A 101 16.04 -21.15 0.66
N ILE A 102 16.48 -20.58 1.79
CA ILE A 102 17.90 -20.43 2.15
C ILE A 102 18.31 -21.45 3.23
N THR A 103 17.37 -22.23 3.77
CA THR A 103 17.61 -23.35 4.70
C THR A 103 17.35 -24.67 3.99
#